data_AF-A0A2S7NY15-F1
#
_entry.id   AF-A0A2S7NY15-F1
#
_cell.length_a   1.000
_cell.length_b   1.000
_cell.length_c   1.000
_cell.angle_alpha   90.00
_cell.angle_beta   90.00
_cell.angle_gamma   90.00
#
_symmetry.space_group_name_H-M   'P 1'
#
loop_
_entity.id
_entity.type
_entity.pdbx_description
1 polymer ?
#
loop_
_entity_poly.entity_id
_entity_poly.type
_entity_poly.pdbx_seq_one_letter_code
_entity_poly.pdbx_strand_id
1 'polypeptide(L)'
;MHINLSRANFTTQNNIRYDTSGFDDRMQALRSCDVTIPENASNTQPAPPTFAIKGTSLLDHSDEGSEDTKTVPKKKDPLKMFGLFIPQALRLTQVDSIKIVENIIPRLVNTEKEMADLEIRIRRARKYRRKIETAEVKKSSSIESSRAPEPNVV
;
A
#
# COMPACT_ATOMS: atom_id res chain seq x y z
N MET A 1 -13.61 -8.47 9.31
CA MET A 1 -12.71 -9.65 9.40
C MET A 1 -12.68 -10.25 10.81
N HIS A 2 -12.05 -9.59 11.80
CA HIS A 2 -11.79 -10.21 13.13
C HIS A 2 -13.04 -10.76 13.84
N ILE A 3 -14.14 -9.99 13.86
CA ILE A 3 -15.39 -10.39 14.52
C ILE A 3 -15.97 -11.68 13.89
N ASN A 4 -15.95 -11.76 12.56
CA ASN A 4 -16.47 -12.91 11.83
C ASN A 4 -15.60 -14.15 12.05
N LEU A 5 -14.29 -13.98 12.16
CA LEU A 5 -13.36 -15.08 12.46
C LEU A 5 -13.58 -15.62 13.87
N SER A 6 -13.71 -14.74 14.86
CA SER A 6 -14.02 -15.12 16.24
C SER A 6 -15.36 -15.86 16.33
N ARG A 7 -16.39 -15.39 15.61
CA ARG A 7 -17.68 -16.07 15.54
C ARG A 7 -17.58 -17.45 14.90
N ALA A 8 -16.81 -17.60 13.83
CA ALA A 8 -16.56 -18.90 13.21
C ALA A 8 -15.92 -19.87 14.20
N ASN A 9 -14.90 -19.43 14.94
CA ASN A 9 -14.21 -20.26 15.93
C ASN A 9 -15.11 -20.67 17.11
N PHE A 10 -15.95 -19.76 17.61
CA PHE A 10 -16.84 -20.02 18.74
C PHE A 10 -18.02 -20.95 18.39
N THR A 11 -18.48 -20.93 17.14
CA THR A 11 -19.65 -21.71 16.70
C THR A 11 -19.31 -23.11 16.17
N THR A 12 -18.04 -23.52 16.22
CA THR A 12 -17.61 -24.82 15.72
C THR A 12 -18.09 -25.96 16.61
N GLN A 13 -18.60 -27.04 15.99
CA GLN A 13 -19.14 -28.20 16.71
C GLN A 13 -18.10 -29.30 16.98
N ASN A 14 -17.00 -29.33 16.21
CA ASN A 14 -16.03 -30.43 16.22
C ASN A 14 -14.71 -30.09 16.94
N ASN A 15 -14.70 -29.05 17.79
CA ASN A 15 -13.47 -28.52 18.43
C ASN A 15 -12.36 -28.16 17.42
N ILE A 16 -12.74 -27.82 16.18
CA ILE A 16 -11.81 -27.36 15.13
C ILE A 16 -11.73 -25.84 15.25
N ARG A 17 -10.51 -25.32 15.37
CA ARG A 17 -10.25 -23.88 15.29
C ARG A 17 -9.78 -23.54 13.89
N TYR A 18 -10.38 -22.52 13.28
CA TYR A 18 -9.90 -21.96 12.02
C TYR A 18 -8.70 -21.06 12.32
N ASP A 19 -7.54 -21.70 12.38
CA ASP A 19 -6.25 -21.08 12.63
C ASP A 19 -5.19 -21.71 11.72
N THR A 20 -3.99 -21.15 11.77
CA THR A 20 -2.80 -21.55 11.02
C THR A 20 -2.37 -23.00 11.23
N SER A 21 -2.78 -23.64 12.33
CA SER A 21 -2.50 -25.06 12.59
C SER A 21 -3.17 -26.02 11.61
N GLY A 22 -4.24 -25.59 10.94
CA GLY A 22 -4.93 -26.35 9.89
C GLY A 22 -4.36 -26.12 8.49
N PHE A 23 -3.25 -25.38 8.37
CA PHE A 23 -2.66 -25.07 7.08
C PHE A 23 -1.71 -26.20 6.65
N ASP A 24 -1.77 -26.58 5.39
CA ASP A 24 -1.02 -27.68 4.76
C ASP A 24 -0.49 -27.18 3.40
N ASP A 25 0.41 -27.92 2.76
CA ASP A 25 1.11 -27.56 1.51
C ASP A 25 0.14 -27.29 0.34
N ARG A 26 -1.11 -27.73 0.48
CA ARG A 26 -2.21 -27.47 -0.46
C ARG A 26 -2.75 -26.04 -0.40
N MET A 27 -2.43 -25.27 0.65
CA MET A 27 -2.92 -23.92 0.84
C MET A 27 -2.17 -22.94 -0.07
N GLN A 28 -2.92 -22.24 -0.93
CA GLN A 28 -2.34 -21.28 -1.86
C GLN A 28 -2.97 -19.90 -1.69
N ALA A 29 -2.15 -18.87 -1.84
CA ALA A 29 -2.61 -17.49 -1.83
C ALA A 29 -3.47 -17.20 -3.07
N LEU A 30 -4.77 -17.02 -2.82
CA LEU A 30 -5.73 -16.73 -3.87
C LEU A 30 -5.62 -15.28 -4.37
N ARG A 31 -5.33 -14.34 -3.46
CA ARG A 31 -5.15 -12.92 -3.76
C ARG A 31 -3.77 -12.48 -3.33
N SER A 32 -3.04 -11.82 -4.22
CA SER A 32 -1.74 -11.21 -3.95
C SER A 32 -1.76 -9.76 -4.40
N CYS A 33 -1.04 -8.91 -3.68
CA CYS A 33 -0.79 -7.53 -4.08
C CYS A 33 0.68 -7.42 -4.48
N ASP A 34 0.90 -7.08 -5.75
CA ASP A 34 2.24 -6.86 -6.28
C ASP A 34 2.51 -5.35 -6.32
N VAL A 35 3.73 -4.97 -5.95
CA VAL A 35 4.18 -3.59 -5.99
C VAL A 35 4.86 -3.36 -7.33
N THR A 36 4.18 -2.70 -8.26
CA THR A 36 4.80 -2.26 -9.51
C THR A 36 5.32 -0.84 -9.35
N ILE A 37 6.64 -0.69 -9.38
CA ILE A 37 7.30 0.61 -9.45
C ILE A 37 7.41 0.95 -10.94
N PRO A 38 6.69 1.96 -11.47
CA PRO A 38 6.78 2.29 -12.88
C PRO A 38 8.20 2.78 -13.22
N GLU A 39 8.83 2.17 -14.23
CA GLU A 39 10.21 2.47 -14.69
C GLU A 39 10.39 3.89 -15.24
N ASN A 40 9.31 4.63 -15.54
CA ASN A 40 9.33 6.01 -16.02
C ASN A 40 9.72 7.07 -14.97
N ALA A 41 10.26 6.66 -13.81
CA ALA A 41 10.78 7.56 -12.79
C ALA A 41 12.18 8.14 -13.12
N SER A 42 12.53 8.28 -14.40
CA SER A 42 13.76 8.96 -14.80
C SER A 42 13.62 10.49 -14.64
N ASN A 43 14.10 10.98 -13.50
CA ASN A 43 14.77 12.28 -13.32
C ASN A 43 14.01 13.62 -13.37
N THR A 44 12.68 13.71 -13.49
CA THR A 44 12.03 15.07 -13.39
C THR A 44 10.74 15.15 -12.58
N GLN A 45 10.01 14.06 -12.36
CA GLN A 45 8.89 13.99 -11.40
C GLN A 45 8.83 12.58 -10.81
N PRO A 46 8.82 12.39 -9.47
CA PRO A 46 8.53 11.10 -8.90
C PRO A 46 7.05 10.81 -9.14
N ALA A 47 6.74 9.95 -10.11
CA ALA A 47 5.41 9.39 -10.22
C ALA A 47 5.18 8.46 -9.01
N PRO A 48 4.02 8.52 -8.34
CA PRO A 48 3.75 7.64 -7.21
C PRO A 48 3.80 6.17 -7.66
N PRO A 49 4.40 5.27 -6.87
CA PRO A 49 4.37 3.85 -7.17
C PRO A 49 2.92 3.39 -7.23
N THR A 50 2.49 2.88 -8.38
CA THR A 50 1.10 2.44 -8.57
C THR A 50 1.05 0.95 -8.24
N PHE A 51 0.38 0.59 -7.15
CA PHE A 51 0.13 -0.82 -6.83
C PHE A 51 -0.95 -1.35 -7.77
N ALA A 52 -0.56 -2.23 -8.69
CA ALA A 52 -1.50 -2.97 -9.51
C ALA A 52 -1.85 -4.28 -8.80
N ILE A 53 -3.13 -4.47 -8.50
CA ILE A 53 -3.61 -5.74 -7.96
C ILE A 53 -3.54 -6.75 -9.11
N LYS A 54 -2.68 -7.78 -9.01
CA LYS A 54 -2.85 -8.99 -9.82
C LYS A 54 -4.03 -9.77 -9.26
N GLY A 55 -5.23 -9.31 -9.56
CA GLY A 55 -6.44 -10.08 -9.30
C GLY A 55 -6.41 -11.27 -10.23
N THR A 56 -6.05 -12.45 -9.74
CA THR A 56 -6.44 -13.68 -10.44
C THR A 56 -7.94 -13.77 -10.28
N SER A 57 -8.67 -13.36 -11.32
CA SER A 57 -10.10 -13.57 -11.47
C SER A 57 -10.43 -15.01 -11.09
N LEU A 58 -11.39 -15.19 -10.19
CA LEU A 58 -11.88 -16.51 -9.80
C LEU A 58 -12.78 -17.15 -10.88
N LEU A 59 -12.74 -16.62 -12.10
CA LEU A 59 -13.50 -17.06 -13.27
C LEU A 59 -12.65 -16.75 -14.49
N ASP A 60 -11.89 -17.74 -14.94
CA ASP A 60 -11.42 -17.80 -16.33
C ASP A 60 -11.85 -19.16 -16.88
N HIS A 61 -12.98 -19.15 -17.56
CA HIS A 61 -13.37 -20.15 -18.56
C HIS A 61 -13.18 -19.39 -19.88
N SER A 62 -12.21 -19.70 -20.73
CA SER A 62 -12.20 -20.89 -21.62
C SER A 62 -10.82 -20.99 -22.27
N ASP A 63 -10.28 -22.20 -22.43
CA ASP A 63 -9.39 -22.49 -23.56
C ASP A 63 -9.68 -23.93 -24.02
N GLU A 64 -10.41 -24.03 -25.13
CA GLU A 64 -10.44 -25.25 -25.92
C GLU A 64 -9.18 -25.27 -26.79
N GLY A 65 -8.42 -26.37 -26.70
CA GLY A 65 -7.45 -26.75 -27.71
C GLY A 65 -6.00 -26.34 -27.45
N SER A 66 -5.28 -27.13 -26.65
CA SER A 66 -3.88 -27.46 -26.98
C SER A 66 -3.42 -28.68 -26.16
N GLU A 67 -3.02 -29.73 -26.87
CA GLU A 67 -2.27 -30.85 -26.32
C GLU A 67 -0.86 -30.38 -25.90
N ASP A 68 -0.36 -30.95 -24.80
CA ASP A 68 1.02 -30.94 -24.34
C ASP A 68 1.71 -29.60 -24.00
N THR A 69 1.37 -29.01 -22.85
CA THR A 69 2.36 -28.40 -21.93
C THR A 69 1.87 -28.45 -20.48
N LYS A 70 2.78 -28.65 -19.52
CA LYS A 70 2.51 -28.81 -18.08
C LYS A 70 1.61 -27.68 -17.54
N THR A 71 0.34 -28.01 -17.30
CA THR A 71 -0.69 -27.06 -16.83
C THR A 71 -0.34 -26.54 -15.44
N VAL A 72 -0.21 -25.22 -15.28
CA VAL A 72 -0.11 -24.58 -13.96
C VAL A 72 -1.37 -24.96 -13.16
N PRO A 73 -1.24 -25.51 -11.93
CA PRO A 73 -2.40 -25.95 -11.18
C PRO A 73 -3.29 -24.75 -10.84
N LYS A 74 -4.59 -24.87 -11.14
CA LYS A 74 -5.60 -23.87 -10.76
C LYS A 74 -5.56 -23.67 -9.24
N LYS A 75 -5.46 -22.42 -8.80
CA LYS A 75 -5.49 -22.08 -7.36
C LYS A 75 -6.81 -22.56 -6.76
N LYS A 76 -6.75 -23.53 -5.84
CA LYS A 76 -7.93 -24.02 -5.11
C LYS A 76 -8.33 -23.03 -4.03
N ASP A 77 -9.64 -22.86 -3.83
CA ASP A 77 -10.16 -22.06 -2.72
C ASP A 77 -9.71 -22.69 -1.39
N PRO A 78 -8.94 -21.95 -0.57
CA PRO A 78 -8.39 -22.48 0.68
C PRO A 78 -9.48 -22.87 1.68
N LEU A 79 -10.68 -22.27 1.61
CA LEU A 79 -11.76 -22.66 2.53
C LEU A 79 -12.25 -24.09 2.30
N LYS A 80 -12.11 -24.62 1.09
CA LYS A 80 -12.51 -26.00 0.77
C LYS A 80 -11.65 -27.05 1.45
N MET A 81 -10.46 -26.67 1.96
CA MET A 81 -9.63 -27.57 2.77
C MET A 81 -10.31 -27.96 4.08
N PHE A 82 -11.24 -27.15 4.59
CA PHE A 82 -12.01 -27.42 5.80
C PHE A 82 -13.26 -28.29 5.55
N GLY A 83 -13.42 -28.83 4.34
CA GLY A 83 -14.53 -29.72 3.96
C GLY A 83 -15.78 -28.98 3.47
N LEU A 84 -16.90 -29.71 3.41
CA LEU A 84 -18.17 -29.21 2.86
C LEU A 84 -18.88 -28.22 3.80
N PHE A 85 -18.73 -28.42 5.11
CA PHE A 85 -19.41 -27.63 6.14
C PHE A 85 -18.56 -26.45 6.60
N ILE A 86 -18.48 -25.43 5.74
CA ILE A 86 -17.83 -24.16 6.08
C ILE A 86 -18.88 -23.21 6.71
N PRO A 87 -18.69 -22.75 7.96
CA PRO A 87 -19.59 -21.78 8.59
C PRO A 87 -19.68 -20.50 7.78
N GLN A 88 -20.87 -19.91 7.71
CA GLN A 88 -21.09 -18.64 7.00
C GLN A 88 -20.16 -17.53 7.51
N ALA A 89 -19.88 -17.51 8.82
CA ALA A 89 -18.96 -16.55 9.43
C ALA A 89 -17.52 -16.64 8.85
N LEU A 90 -17.06 -17.85 8.48
CA LEU A 90 -15.75 -18.03 7.87
C LEU A 90 -15.72 -17.50 6.44
N ARG A 91 -16.81 -17.69 5.68
CA ARG A 91 -16.96 -17.11 4.33
C ARG A 91 -16.99 -15.59 4.37
N LEU A 92 -17.70 -15.00 5.33
CA LEU A 92 -17.72 -13.55 5.53
C LEU A 92 -16.32 -13.01 5.88
N THR A 93 -15.58 -13.76 6.71
CA THR A 93 -14.17 -13.42 7.02
C THR A 93 -13.31 -13.38 5.77
N GLN A 94 -13.47 -14.35 4.86
CA GLN A 94 -12.76 -14.39 3.58
C GLN A 94 -13.13 -13.20 2.68
N VAL A 95 -14.41 -12.86 2.58
CA VAL A 95 -14.84 -11.69 1.81
C VAL A 95 -14.21 -10.40 2.36
N ASP A 96 -14.21 -10.24 3.68
CA ASP A 96 -13.58 -9.09 4.31
C ASP A 96 -12.07 -9.06 4.09
N SER A 97 -11.38 -10.20 4.18
CA SER A 97 -9.93 -10.27 3.96
C SER A 97 -9.56 -9.96 2.52
N ILE A 98 -10.33 -10.46 1.55
CA ILE A 98 -10.17 -10.12 0.13
C ILE A 98 -10.30 -8.62 -0.07
N LYS A 99 -11.33 -7.98 0.49
CA LYS A 99 -11.52 -6.53 0.39
C LYS A 99 -10.34 -5.74 0.98
N ILE A 100 -9.78 -6.19 2.11
CA ILE A 100 -8.63 -5.54 2.76
C ILE A 100 -7.41 -5.61 1.84
N VAL A 101 -7.08 -6.81 1.35
CA VAL A 101 -5.91 -7.03 0.50
C VAL A 101 -6.07 -6.29 -0.82
N GLU A 102 -7.22 -6.41 -1.49
CA GLU A 102 -7.40 -5.81 -2.81
C GLU A 102 -7.55 -4.28 -2.75
N ASN A 103 -8.25 -3.73 -1.75
CA ASN A 103 -8.61 -2.31 -1.79
C ASN A 103 -7.93 -1.46 -0.72
N ILE A 104 -7.94 -1.92 0.53
CA ILE A 104 -7.56 -1.07 1.67
C ILE A 104 -6.05 -0.92 1.74
N ILE A 105 -5.30 -2.02 1.67
CA ILE A 105 -3.84 -2.00 1.77
C ILE A 105 -3.22 -1.18 0.63
N PRO A 106 -3.56 -1.41 -0.66
CA PRO A 106 -2.98 -0.61 -1.75
C PRO A 106 -3.27 0.89 -1.63
N ARG A 107 -4.50 1.25 -1.23
CA ARG A 107 -4.85 2.66 -1.02
C ARG A 107 -4.06 3.29 0.12
N LEU A 108 -3.90 2.58 1.24
CA LEU A 108 -3.16 3.10 2.38
C LEU A 108 -1.70 3.38 2.02
N VAL A 109 -1.06 2.43 1.33
CA VAL A 109 0.34 2.60 0.93
C VAL A 109 0.49 3.73 -0.11
N ASN A 110 -0.46 3.88 -1.03
CA ASN A 110 -0.50 5.05 -1.93
C ASN A 110 -0.56 6.36 -1.16
N THR A 111 -1.49 6.47 -0.21
CA THR A 111 -1.64 7.69 0.59
C THR A 111 -0.40 8.00 1.42
N GLU A 112 0.27 6.98 1.97
CA GLU A 112 1.53 7.15 2.71
C GLU A 112 2.63 7.73 1.82
N LYS A 113 2.73 7.23 0.58
CA LYS A 113 3.71 7.72 -0.41
C LYS A 113 3.43 9.17 -0.81
N GLU A 114 2.17 9.50 -1.08
CA GLU A 114 1.76 10.88 -1.38
C GLU A 114 2.10 11.83 -0.22
N MET A 115 1.84 11.41 1.02
CA MET A 115 2.15 12.21 2.21
C MET A 115 3.66 12.42 2.41
N ALA A 116 4.48 11.38 2.19
CA ALA A 116 5.93 11.49 2.25
C ALA A 116 6.48 12.50 1.22
N ASP A 117 5.95 12.47 0.00
CA ASP A 117 6.33 13.42 -1.05
C ASP A 117 5.94 14.86 -0.70
N LEU A 118 4.72 15.04 -0.17
CA LEU A 118 4.26 16.35 0.32
C LEU A 118 5.15 16.87 1.44
N GLU A 119 5.56 16.03 2.39
CA GLU A 119 6.47 16.40 3.46
C GLU A 119 7.82 16.90 2.91
N ILE A 120 8.39 16.18 1.93
CA ILE A 120 9.65 16.57 1.29
C ILE A 120 9.49 17.93 0.59
N ARG A 121 8.40 18.15 -0.14
CA ARG A 121 8.12 19.43 -0.83
C ARG A 121 7.99 20.57 0.17
N ILE A 122 7.24 20.39 1.25
CA ILE A 122 7.08 21.38 2.32
C ILE A 122 8.44 21.71 2.94
N ARG A 123 9.24 20.69 3.25
CA ARG A 123 10.58 20.88 3.83
C ARG A 123 11.50 21.68 2.90
N ARG A 124 11.50 21.37 1.60
CA ARG A 124 12.27 22.10 0.59
C ARG A 124 11.81 23.56 0.46
N ALA A 125 10.50 23.79 0.38
CA ALA A 125 9.92 25.12 0.32
C ALA A 125 10.26 25.97 1.56
N ARG A 126 10.14 25.38 2.77
CA ARG A 126 10.53 26.04 4.03
C ARG A 126 12.02 26.38 4.04
N LYS A 127 12.88 25.47 3.58
CA LYS A 127 14.32 25.72 3.47
C LYS A 127 14.63 26.87 2.50
N TYR A 128 13.96 26.93 1.35
CA TYR A 128 14.13 28.00 0.38
C TYR A 128 13.68 29.36 0.91
N ARG A 129 12.50 29.42 1.55
CA ARG A 129 11.99 30.65 2.20
C ARG A 129 12.95 31.20 3.24
N ARG A 130 13.46 30.36 4.16
CA ARG A 130 14.47 30.79 5.16
C ARG A 130 15.74 31.33 4.53
N LYS A 131 16.23 30.69 3.45
CA LYS A 131 17.42 31.18 2.74
C LYS A 131 17.21 32.57 2.16
N ILE A 132 16.07 32.81 1.51
CA ILE A 132 15.71 34.14 0.98
C ILE A 132 15.65 35.15 2.12
N GLU A 133 14.90 34.86 3.19
CA GLU A 133 14.76 35.75 4.35
C GLU A 133 16.12 36.11 4.97
N THR A 134 17.00 35.12 5.19
CA THR A 134 18.36 35.39 5.71
C THR A 134 19.21 36.21 4.73
N ALA A 135 19.03 36.05 3.41
CA ALA A 135 19.74 36.83 2.41
C ALA A 135 19.21 38.27 2.35
N GLU A 136 17.91 38.48 2.52
CA GLU A 136 17.28 39.79 2.64
C GLU A 136 17.75 40.53 3.90
N VAL A 137 17.77 39.87 5.06
CA VAL A 137 18.28 40.43 6.33
C VAL A 137 19.78 40.76 6.24
N LYS A 138 20.58 39.92 5.56
CA LYS A 138 22.00 40.21 5.32
C LYS A 138 22.18 41.41 4.39
N LYS A 139 21.31 41.54 3.37
CA LYS A 139 21.35 42.67 2.44
C LYS A 139 20.94 43.97 3.13
N SER A 140 19.86 43.99 3.91
CA SER A 140 19.44 45.18 4.67
C SER A 140 20.49 45.62 5.69
N SER A 141 21.06 44.69 6.46
CA SER A 141 22.12 45.01 7.44
C SER A 141 23.41 45.52 6.77
N SER A 142 23.78 45.01 5.59
CA SER A 142 24.92 45.55 4.83
C SER A 142 24.69 46.97 4.30
N ILE A 143 23.46 47.28 3.86
CA ILE A 143 23.07 48.63 3.40
C ILE A 143 23.11 49.60 4.58
N GLU A 144 22.61 49.20 5.74
CA GLU A 144 22.59 50.01 6.95
C GLU A 144 24.00 50.26 7.51
N SER A 145 24.90 49.28 7.45
CA SER A 145 26.32 49.46 7.81
C SER A 145 27.09 50.38 6.85
N SER A 146 26.68 50.49 5.58
CA SER A 146 27.27 51.45 4.63
C SER A 146 26.74 52.87 4.82
N ARG A 147 25.65 53.04 5.57
CA ARG A 147 25.04 54.33 5.92
C ARG A 147 25.55 54.78 7.30
N ALA A 148 26.85 55.01 7.43
CA ALA A 148 27.39 55.66 8.64
C ALA A 148 26.89 57.12 8.72
N PRO A 149 26.64 57.65 9.94
CA PRO A 149 26.16 59.02 10.12
C PRO A 149 27.21 60.01 9.65
N GLU A 150 26.80 61.00 8.85
CA GLU A 150 27.70 62.10 8.46
C GLU A 150 28.28 62.76 9.72
N PRO A 151 29.58 63.09 9.73
CA PRO A 151 30.20 63.74 10.87
C PRO A 151 29.50 65.09 11.06
N ASN A 152 28.92 65.27 12.25
CA ASN A 152 28.25 66.51 12.63
C ASN A 152 29.32 67.62 12.70
N VAL A 153 29.38 68.45 11.65
CA VAL A 153 30.22 69.65 11.60
C VAL A 153 29.35 70.80 12.11
N VAL A 154 29.52 71.19 13.37
CA VAL A 154 29.55 72.56 13.94
C VAL A 154 29.95 72.46 15.41
#